data_AF-A0A968WM63-F1
#
_entry.id   AF-A0A968WM63-F1
#
_cell.length_a   1.000
_cell.length_b   1.000
_cell.length_c   1.000
_cell.angle_alpha   90.00
_cell.angle_beta   90.00
_cell.angle_gamma   90.00
#
_symmetry.space_group_name_H-M   'P 1'
#
loop_
_entity.id
_entity.type
_entity.pdbx_description
1 polymer ?
#
loop_
_entity_poly.entity_id
_entity_poly.type
_entity_poly.pdbx_seq_one_letter_code
_entity_poly.pdbx_strand_id
1 'polypeptide(L)'
;MNLAIEMSANHIFYTELFKLRDLFYKYGRFDDANAKLDEISKYIAIYVYQILYSTHSDRNLKDILAFYKRDSSFNLIGRLKAIFAEVAVSGIFSNDAGISIFGDEPTLNIDNTDSQFACSLIELAIASVDSVLQEQRSGASFDLLNESFGHFVRDNFRNHIEDAQYMTPTEVVDLMVNMALHDLAKENPNLNLDNFIVCDPCCGVGSFLSAFYRQYRENSIVERQSLVYWDKIKLREWCA
;
A
#
# COMPACT_ATOMS: atom_id res chain seq x y z
N MET A 1 8.41 0.81 -38.50
CA MET A 1 7.28 0.14 -37.84
C MET A 1 7.77 -0.29 -36.47
N ASN A 2 7.54 0.55 -35.46
CA ASN A 2 8.15 0.45 -34.13
C ASN A 2 7.48 -0.67 -33.34
N LEU A 3 8.18 -1.80 -33.21
CA LEU A 3 7.93 -2.87 -32.24
C LEU A 3 8.75 -2.65 -30.95
N ALA A 4 9.21 -1.43 -30.72
CA ALA A 4 9.91 -1.02 -29.51
C ALA A 4 8.90 -0.71 -28.40
N ILE A 5 8.32 -1.79 -27.87
CA ILE A 5 8.10 -2.02 -26.45
C ILE A 5 7.35 -0.88 -25.71
N GLU A 6 6.01 -0.89 -25.81
CA GLU A 6 5.20 -0.62 -24.62
C GLU A 6 5.52 -1.72 -23.61
N MET A 7 6.49 -1.48 -22.73
CA MET A 7 6.62 -2.30 -21.52
C MET A 7 5.38 -1.95 -20.71
N SER A 8 4.38 -2.82 -20.69
CA SER A 8 3.23 -2.60 -19.81
C SER A 8 3.74 -2.44 -18.38
N ALA A 9 3.12 -1.56 -17.59
CA ALA A 9 3.51 -1.32 -16.19
C ALA A 9 3.65 -2.63 -15.40
N ASN A 10 2.82 -3.62 -15.75
CA ASN A 10 2.91 -5.02 -15.32
C ASN A 10 4.31 -5.63 -15.51
N HIS A 11 4.93 -5.54 -16.68
CA HIS A 11 6.23 -6.16 -16.94
C HIS A 11 7.38 -5.50 -16.15
N ILE A 12 7.34 -4.18 -15.97
CA ILE A 12 8.30 -3.45 -15.13
C ILE A 12 8.13 -3.89 -13.68
N PHE A 13 6.90 -3.92 -13.19
CA PHE A 13 6.56 -4.37 -11.86
C PHE A 13 7.03 -5.82 -11.60
N TYR A 14 6.72 -6.77 -12.49
CA TYR A 14 7.19 -8.16 -12.37
C TYR A 14 8.71 -8.30 -12.34
N THR A 15 9.41 -7.47 -13.09
CA THR A 15 10.88 -7.47 -13.11
C THR A 15 11.46 -6.97 -11.77
N GLU A 16 10.88 -5.92 -11.20
CA GLU A 16 11.31 -5.41 -9.88
C GLU A 16 10.98 -6.38 -8.75
N LEU A 17 9.84 -7.07 -8.81
CA LEU A 17 9.49 -8.10 -7.84
C LEU A 17 10.44 -9.29 -7.86
N PHE A 18 10.82 -9.76 -9.04
CA PHE A 18 11.80 -10.84 -9.17
C PHE A 18 13.16 -10.45 -8.57
N LYS A 19 13.64 -9.23 -8.84
CA LYS A 19 14.87 -8.70 -8.26
C LYS A 19 14.79 -8.65 -6.74
N LEU A 20 13.65 -8.23 -6.19
CA LEU A 20 13.42 -8.13 -4.75
C LEU A 20 13.53 -9.48 -4.05
N ARG A 21 12.96 -10.53 -4.63
CA ARG A 21 13.06 -11.90 -4.13
C ARG A 21 14.52 -12.32 -3.99
N ASP A 22 15.29 -12.16 -5.07
CA ASP A 22 16.70 -12.53 -5.10
C ASP A 22 17.52 -11.69 -4.11
N LEU A 23 17.16 -10.43 -3.89
CA LEU A 23 17.78 -9.58 -2.86
C LEU A 23 17.44 -10.08 -1.44
N PHE A 24 16.19 -10.37 -1.12
CA PHE A 24 15.82 -10.92 0.18
C PHE A 24 16.55 -12.24 0.48
N TYR A 25 16.69 -13.12 -0.51
CA TYR A 25 17.50 -14.33 -0.38
C TYR A 25 18.99 -14.00 -0.16
N LYS A 26 19.54 -13.03 -0.89
CA LYS A 26 20.96 -12.64 -0.80
C LYS A 26 21.32 -12.03 0.56
N TYR A 27 20.44 -11.22 1.13
CA TYR A 27 20.71 -10.55 2.41
C TYR A 27 20.31 -11.39 3.63
N GLY A 28 19.44 -12.39 3.47
CA GLY A 28 19.14 -13.38 4.51
C GLY A 28 18.60 -12.82 5.84
N ARG A 29 18.16 -11.55 5.85
CA ARG A 29 17.74 -10.84 7.07
C ARG A 29 16.27 -11.07 7.45
N PHE A 30 15.45 -11.50 6.48
CA PHE A 30 14.02 -11.64 6.67
C PHE A 30 13.64 -13.12 6.60
N ASP A 31 13.35 -13.68 7.78
CA ASP A 31 13.13 -15.11 7.96
C ASP A 31 11.74 -15.57 7.51
N ASP A 32 10.73 -14.69 7.57
CA ASP A 32 9.36 -14.99 7.19
C ASP A 32 8.76 -13.99 6.18
N ALA A 33 7.62 -14.37 5.60
CA ALA A 33 6.93 -13.60 4.57
C ALA A 33 6.37 -12.26 5.09
N ASN A 34 5.87 -12.24 6.32
CA ASN A 34 5.28 -11.06 6.93
C ASN A 34 6.33 -9.98 7.19
N ALA A 35 7.53 -10.36 7.63
CA ALA A 35 8.64 -9.43 7.82
C ALA A 35 9.06 -8.75 6.49
N LYS A 36 9.03 -9.49 5.37
CA LYS A 36 9.32 -8.94 4.03
C LYS A 36 8.22 -7.97 3.59
N LEU A 37 6.96 -8.35 3.78
CA LEU A 37 5.80 -7.53 3.44
C LEU A 37 5.75 -6.24 4.27
N ASP A 38 6.00 -6.32 5.57
CA ASP A 38 6.08 -5.18 6.48
C ASP A 38 7.14 -4.18 6.00
N GLU A 39 8.35 -4.67 5.69
CA GLU A 39 9.42 -3.80 5.23
C GLU A 39 9.05 -3.06 3.93
N ILE A 40 8.55 -3.77 2.92
CA ILE A 40 8.14 -3.15 1.64
C ILE A 40 7.01 -2.14 1.84
N SER A 41 6.04 -2.47 2.69
CA SER A 41 4.88 -1.62 2.99
C SER A 41 5.31 -0.27 3.56
N LYS A 42 6.40 -0.22 4.34
CA LYS A 42 6.98 1.04 4.85
C LYS A 42 7.49 1.94 3.72
N TYR A 43 8.16 1.40 2.70
CA TYR A 43 8.64 2.20 1.55
C TYR A 43 7.48 2.70 0.68
N ILE A 44 6.46 1.86 0.47
CA ILE A 44 5.23 2.27 -0.21
C ILE A 44 4.58 3.42 0.57
N ALA A 45 4.44 3.30 1.89
CA ALA A 45 3.86 4.34 2.74
C ALA A 45 4.64 5.66 2.67
N ILE A 46 5.98 5.62 2.70
CA ILE A 46 6.83 6.80 2.50
C ILE A 46 6.49 7.48 1.18
N TYR A 47 6.41 6.73 0.08
CA TYR A 47 6.18 7.32 -1.23
C TYR A 47 4.77 7.87 -1.39
N VAL A 48 3.76 7.14 -0.89
CA VAL A 48 2.36 7.61 -0.83
C VAL A 48 2.25 8.92 -0.05
N TYR A 49 2.90 9.01 1.11
CA TYR A 49 2.95 10.24 1.90
C TYR A 49 3.52 11.42 1.11
N GLN A 50 4.63 11.21 0.40
CA GLN A 50 5.28 12.27 -0.40
C GLN A 50 4.40 12.75 -1.55
N ILE A 51 3.61 11.86 -2.17
CA ILE A 51 2.64 12.21 -3.21
C ILE A 51 1.50 13.05 -2.63
N LEU A 52 0.92 12.62 -1.49
CA LEU A 52 -0.23 13.29 -0.87
C LEU A 52 0.12 14.70 -0.37
N TYR A 53 1.31 14.87 0.20
CA TYR A 53 1.74 16.13 0.79
C TYR A 53 2.61 16.98 -0.14
N SER A 54 2.78 16.57 -1.40
CA SER A 54 3.51 17.32 -2.43
C SER A 54 4.85 17.86 -1.92
N THR A 55 5.66 16.99 -1.30
CA THR A 55 6.98 17.39 -0.79
C THR A 55 7.94 17.63 -1.97
N HIS A 56 7.95 18.85 -2.50
CA HIS A 56 8.83 19.31 -3.60
C HIS A 56 10.30 19.50 -3.17
N SER A 57 10.71 18.85 -2.09
CA SER A 57 12.08 18.95 -1.60
C SER A 57 12.92 17.79 -2.14
N ASP A 58 14.23 18.02 -2.17
CA ASP A 58 15.38 17.12 -2.27
C ASP A 58 15.39 15.93 -1.28
N ARG A 59 14.25 15.71 -0.61
CA ARG A 59 13.95 14.62 0.33
C ARG A 59 12.99 13.58 -0.25
N ASN A 60 12.41 13.78 -1.43
CA ASN A 60 11.54 12.76 -2.01
C ASN A 60 12.34 11.52 -2.48
N LEU A 61 11.68 10.36 -2.54
CA LEU A 61 12.35 9.09 -2.86
C LEU A 61 13.02 9.09 -4.25
N LYS A 62 12.43 9.78 -5.24
CA LYS A 62 12.97 9.89 -6.60
C LYS A 62 14.29 10.66 -6.61
N ASP A 63 14.34 11.77 -5.89
CA ASP A 63 15.52 12.64 -5.82
C ASP A 63 16.65 12.00 -5.02
N ILE A 64 16.37 11.41 -3.85
CA ILE A 64 17.40 10.73 -3.06
C ILE A 64 18.00 9.54 -3.83
N LEU A 65 17.18 8.82 -4.60
CA LEU A 65 17.65 7.72 -5.45
C LEU A 65 18.53 8.27 -6.58
N ALA A 66 18.12 9.37 -7.20
CA ALA A 66 18.90 10.02 -8.25
C ALA A 66 20.24 10.57 -7.73
N PHE A 67 20.27 11.16 -6.52
CA PHE A 67 21.51 11.62 -5.89
C PHE A 67 22.46 10.46 -5.60
N TYR A 68 21.97 9.39 -4.98
CA TYR A 68 22.79 8.21 -4.71
C TYR A 68 23.35 7.56 -5.99
N LYS A 69 22.56 7.49 -7.06
CA LYS A 69 23.02 6.97 -8.35
C LYS A 69 24.13 7.83 -8.99
N ARG A 70 24.17 9.14 -8.70
CA ARG A 70 25.23 10.05 -9.17
C ARG A 70 26.45 10.04 -8.27
N ASP A 71 26.25 9.85 -6.97
CA ASP A 71 27.29 9.86 -5.95
C ASP A 71 27.03 8.75 -4.93
N SER A 72 27.79 7.66 -5.04
CA SER A 72 27.67 6.51 -4.14
C SER A 72 28.14 6.80 -2.71
N SER A 73 28.80 7.94 -2.46
CA SER A 73 29.14 8.40 -1.11
C SER A 73 27.96 9.10 -0.40
N PHE A 74 26.88 9.40 -1.13
CA PHE A 74 25.66 9.95 -0.57
C PHE A 74 25.09 9.03 0.53
N ASN A 75 24.81 9.60 1.70
CA ASN A 75 24.26 8.88 2.85
C ASN A 75 22.77 8.53 2.65
N LEU A 76 22.50 7.59 1.76
CA LEU A 76 21.16 7.13 1.41
C LEU A 76 20.40 6.59 2.62
N ILE A 77 21.05 5.71 3.40
CA ILE A 77 20.43 5.03 4.55
C ILE A 77 20.03 6.03 5.63
N GLY A 78 20.91 6.97 5.98
CA GLY A 78 20.60 8.01 6.96
C GLY A 78 19.45 8.91 6.51
N ARG A 79 19.38 9.26 5.22
CA ARG A 79 18.27 10.05 4.66
C ARG A 79 16.96 9.28 4.71
N LEU A 80 16.95 8.00 4.33
CA LEU A 80 15.78 7.15 4.40
C LEU A 80 15.23 7.01 5.82
N LYS A 81 16.09 6.72 6.80
CA LYS A 81 15.68 6.63 8.21
C LYS A 81 15.08 7.93 8.73
N ALA A 82 15.65 9.08 8.35
CA ALA A 82 15.10 10.39 8.71
C ALA A 82 13.72 10.66 8.10
N ILE A 83 13.54 10.31 6.81
CA ILE A 83 12.23 10.43 6.13
C ILE A 83 11.21 9.51 6.80
N PHE A 84 11.58 8.27 7.07
CA PHE A 84 10.65 7.32 7.69
C PHE A 84 10.24 7.76 9.10
N ALA A 85 11.15 8.33 9.89
CA ALA A 85 10.81 8.87 11.21
C ALA A 85 9.77 10.00 11.13
N GLU A 86 9.82 10.85 10.09
CA GLU A 86 8.80 11.88 9.83
C GLU A 86 7.47 11.24 9.41
N VAL A 87 7.52 10.28 8.49
CA VAL A 87 6.34 9.57 7.97
C VAL A 87 5.62 8.80 9.07
N ALA A 88 6.36 8.14 9.95
CA ALA A 88 5.81 7.24 10.96
C ALA A 88 4.99 7.94 12.06
N VAL A 89 5.26 9.23 12.28
CA VAL A 89 4.51 10.07 13.23
C VAL A 89 3.37 10.86 12.56
N SER A 90 3.17 10.70 11.25
CA SER A 90 2.11 11.37 10.53
C SER A 90 0.74 10.80 10.88
N GLY A 91 -0.23 11.69 11.11
CA GLY A 91 -1.61 11.33 11.45
C GLY A 91 -2.33 10.50 10.38
N ILE A 92 -1.86 10.48 9.11
CA ILE A 92 -2.48 9.65 8.07
C ILE A 92 -2.23 8.15 8.26
N PHE A 93 -1.22 7.79 9.06
CA PHE A 93 -0.85 6.42 9.38
C PHE A 93 -1.18 6.07 10.83
N SER A 94 -2.09 6.83 11.44
CA SER A 94 -2.56 6.60 12.80
C SER A 94 -4.06 6.31 12.81
N ASN A 95 -4.51 5.47 13.74
CA ASN A 95 -5.95 5.30 14.01
C ASN A 95 -6.52 6.47 14.83
N ASP A 96 -7.82 6.42 15.13
CA ASP A 96 -8.51 7.44 15.95
C ASP A 96 -7.93 7.60 17.36
N ALA A 97 -7.27 6.57 17.88
CA ALA A 97 -6.60 6.60 19.18
C ALA A 97 -5.16 7.15 19.11
N GLY A 98 -4.70 7.56 17.92
CA GLY A 98 -3.33 8.03 17.70
C GLY A 98 -2.29 6.91 17.64
N ILE A 99 -2.73 5.65 17.54
CA ILE A 99 -1.83 4.50 17.44
C ILE A 99 -1.35 4.38 15.99
N SER A 100 -0.04 4.42 15.79
CA SER A 100 0.60 4.29 14.48
C SER A 100 0.48 2.86 13.95
N ILE A 101 0.24 2.71 12.65
CA ILE A 101 0.26 1.40 11.97
C ILE A 101 1.67 0.78 11.93
N PHE A 102 2.71 1.56 12.24
CA PHE A 102 4.10 1.09 12.25
C PHE A 102 4.56 0.59 13.63
N GLY A 103 3.64 0.51 14.60
CA GLY A 103 3.93 0.11 15.98
C GLY A 103 4.56 1.22 16.83
N ASP A 104 4.97 0.85 18.04
CA ASP A 104 5.45 1.80 19.06
C ASP A 104 6.88 2.33 18.78
N GLU A 105 7.72 1.52 18.14
CA GLU A 105 9.10 1.85 17.77
C GLU A 105 9.34 1.65 16.27
N PRO A 106 8.79 2.54 15.42
CA PRO A 106 8.85 2.38 13.98
C PRO A 106 10.28 2.53 13.47
N THR A 107 10.79 1.48 12.82
CA THR A 107 12.12 1.47 12.19
C THR A 107 12.10 0.81 10.82
N LEU A 108 13.07 1.19 9.97
CA LEU A 108 13.39 0.46 8.73
C LEU A 108 14.45 -0.60 9.05
N ASN A 109 14.25 -1.82 8.56
CA ASN A 109 15.13 -2.95 8.79
C ASN A 109 16.32 -2.97 7.79
N ILE A 110 17.06 -1.86 7.75
CA ILE A 110 18.24 -1.64 6.90
C ILE A 110 19.46 -1.19 7.72
N ASP A 111 20.61 -1.78 7.45
CA ASP A 111 21.90 -1.38 8.01
C ASP A 111 22.57 -0.31 7.15
N ASN A 112 23.56 0.38 7.73
CA ASN A 112 24.29 1.45 7.05
C ASN A 112 25.06 0.96 5.80
N THR A 113 25.27 -0.34 5.65
CA THR A 113 25.94 -0.96 4.50
C THR A 113 24.98 -1.35 3.36
N ASP A 114 23.68 -1.25 3.57
CA ASP A 114 22.68 -1.87 2.69
C ASP A 114 22.16 -0.94 1.59
N SER A 115 22.98 0.01 1.15
CA SER A 115 22.56 1.03 0.19
C SER A 115 21.99 0.44 -1.11
N GLN A 116 22.54 -0.68 -1.60
CA GLN A 116 22.01 -1.36 -2.80
C GLN A 116 20.63 -1.97 -2.55
N PHE A 117 20.44 -2.61 -1.39
CA PHE A 117 19.14 -3.18 -1.02
C PHE A 117 18.08 -2.09 -0.87
N ALA A 118 18.43 -1.00 -0.19
CA ALA A 118 17.58 0.16 -0.02
C ALA A 118 17.19 0.80 -1.37
N CYS A 119 18.11 0.87 -2.33
CA CYS A 119 17.79 1.35 -3.69
C CYS A 119 16.70 0.51 -4.35
N SER A 120 16.80 -0.82 -4.28
CA SER A 120 15.81 -1.69 -4.91
C SER A 120 14.43 -1.60 -4.24
N LEU A 121 14.39 -1.44 -2.92
CA LEU A 121 13.14 -1.19 -2.20
C LEU A 121 12.50 0.16 -2.62
N ILE A 122 13.30 1.22 -2.77
CA ILE A 122 12.82 2.50 -3.27
C ILE A 122 12.27 2.38 -4.70
N GLU A 123 13.04 1.74 -5.60
CA GLU A 123 12.64 1.55 -7.00
C GLU A 123 11.33 0.80 -7.10
N LEU A 124 11.17 -0.26 -6.31
CA LEU A 124 9.93 -1.02 -6.25
C LEU A 124 8.77 -0.15 -5.76
N ALA A 125 8.93 0.55 -4.63
CA ALA A 125 7.87 1.39 -4.09
C ALA A 125 7.41 2.47 -5.09
N ILE A 126 8.36 3.12 -5.77
CA ILE A 126 8.05 4.10 -6.81
C ILE A 126 7.30 3.44 -7.97
N ALA A 127 7.82 2.34 -8.52
CA ALA A 127 7.20 1.65 -9.64
C ALA A 127 5.77 1.18 -9.32
N SER A 128 5.57 0.64 -8.12
CA SER A 128 4.29 0.10 -7.64
C SER A 128 3.20 1.17 -7.52
N VAL A 129 3.56 2.35 -7.00
CA VAL A 129 2.58 3.42 -6.81
C VAL A 129 2.37 4.20 -8.12
N ASP A 130 3.44 4.45 -8.89
CA ASP A 130 3.34 5.17 -10.16
C ASP A 130 2.51 4.39 -11.20
N SER A 131 2.63 3.05 -11.26
CA SER A 131 1.82 2.22 -12.16
C SER A 131 0.33 2.42 -11.88
N VAL A 132 -0.06 2.45 -10.61
CA VAL A 132 -1.46 2.63 -10.20
C VAL A 132 -1.96 4.00 -10.55
N LEU A 133 -1.17 5.03 -10.27
CA LEU A 133 -1.56 6.40 -10.59
C LEU A 133 -1.73 6.58 -12.10
N GLN A 134 -1.00 5.83 -12.93
CA GLN A 134 -1.20 5.81 -14.37
C GLN A 134 -2.50 5.10 -14.78
N GLU A 135 -2.82 3.96 -14.18
CA GLU A 135 -4.04 3.19 -14.49
C GLU A 135 -5.32 3.88 -14.00
N GLN A 136 -5.28 4.57 -12.86
CA GLN A 136 -6.40 5.41 -12.40
C GLN A 136 -6.69 6.54 -13.40
N ARG A 137 -5.65 7.11 -14.04
CA ARG A 137 -5.82 8.15 -15.08
C ARG A 137 -6.39 7.60 -16.39
N SER A 138 -6.27 6.30 -16.66
CA SER A 138 -6.83 5.67 -17.86
C SER A 138 -8.30 5.24 -17.70
N GLY A 139 -8.90 5.44 -16.52
CA GLY A 139 -10.31 5.15 -16.25
C GLY A 139 -10.62 3.67 -15.99
N ALA A 140 -9.61 2.85 -15.74
CA ALA A 140 -9.79 1.45 -15.32
C ALA A 140 -10.04 1.35 -13.81
N SER A 141 -10.99 0.51 -13.39
CA SER A 141 -11.25 0.19 -11.98
C SER A 141 -10.16 -0.75 -11.44
N PHE A 142 -8.93 -0.25 -11.29
CA PHE A 142 -7.82 -1.04 -10.77
C PHE A 142 -7.78 -0.98 -9.24
N ASP A 143 -7.95 -2.13 -8.59
CA ASP A 143 -7.72 -2.28 -7.15
C ASP A 143 -6.24 -2.53 -6.88
N LEU A 144 -5.49 -1.44 -6.75
CA LEU A 144 -4.05 -1.41 -6.47
C LEU A 144 -3.63 -2.41 -5.41
N LEU A 145 -4.32 -2.42 -4.27
CA LEU A 145 -3.91 -3.23 -3.15
C LEU A 145 -4.17 -4.71 -3.45
N ASN A 146 -5.35 -5.03 -4.01
CA ASN A 146 -5.69 -6.41 -4.35
C ASN A 146 -4.78 -6.99 -5.45
N GLU A 147 -4.46 -6.21 -6.47
CA GLU A 147 -3.62 -6.64 -7.58
C GLU A 147 -2.13 -6.61 -7.22
N SER A 148 -1.64 -5.56 -6.56
CA SER A 148 -0.23 -5.47 -6.17
C SER A 148 0.11 -6.44 -5.05
N PHE A 149 -0.68 -6.53 -3.99
CA PHE A 149 -0.44 -7.55 -2.95
C PHE A 149 -0.83 -8.93 -3.44
N GLY A 150 -1.91 -9.08 -4.22
CA GLY A 150 -2.30 -10.39 -4.73
C GLY A 150 -1.26 -11.01 -5.66
N HIS A 151 -0.64 -10.24 -6.56
CA HIS A 151 0.43 -10.72 -7.42
C HIS A 151 1.78 -10.79 -6.68
N PHE A 152 2.10 -9.79 -5.84
CA PHE A 152 3.32 -9.83 -5.03
C PHE A 152 3.34 -11.03 -4.08
N VAL A 153 2.23 -11.29 -3.39
CA VAL A 153 2.13 -12.40 -2.44
C VAL A 153 2.12 -13.75 -3.18
N ARG A 154 1.33 -13.89 -4.25
CA ARG A 154 1.22 -15.15 -5.01
C ARG A 154 2.53 -15.56 -5.67
N ASP A 155 3.31 -14.63 -6.21
CA ASP A 155 4.54 -14.97 -6.95
C ASP A 155 5.78 -15.11 -6.05
N ASN A 156 5.83 -14.41 -4.91
CA ASN A 156 6.98 -14.45 -4.00
C ASN A 156 6.89 -15.51 -2.90
N PHE A 157 5.69 -16.01 -2.57
CA PHE A 157 5.49 -16.92 -1.43
C PHE A 157 4.88 -18.28 -1.81
N ARG A 158 4.83 -18.59 -3.12
CA ARG A 158 4.28 -19.84 -3.71
C ARG A 158 4.81 -21.16 -3.13
N ASN A 159 5.98 -21.14 -2.48
CA ASN A 159 6.61 -22.33 -1.90
C ASN A 159 6.19 -22.60 -0.44
N HIS A 160 5.45 -21.69 0.21
CA HIS A 160 4.86 -21.92 1.52
C HIS A 160 3.36 -22.12 1.34
N ILE A 161 2.95 -23.38 1.16
CA ILE A 161 1.53 -23.77 0.99
C ILE A 161 0.67 -23.33 2.19
N GLU A 162 1.29 -23.08 3.34
CA GLU A 162 0.66 -22.57 4.57
C GLU A 162 0.36 -21.05 4.52
N ASP A 163 1.05 -20.28 3.66
CA ASP A 163 0.86 -18.83 3.46
C ASP A 163 0.00 -18.52 2.23
N ALA A 164 -0.69 -19.53 1.67
CA ALA A 164 -1.55 -19.39 0.50
C ALA A 164 -2.79 -18.54 0.84
N GLN A 165 -2.61 -17.23 0.84
CA GLN A 165 -3.68 -16.25 0.96
C GLN A 165 -4.47 -16.26 -0.36
N TYR A 166 -5.63 -16.90 -0.35
CA TYR A 166 -6.56 -16.83 -1.49
C TYR A 166 -7.22 -15.45 -1.49
N MET A 167 -6.77 -14.61 -2.39
CA MET A 167 -7.34 -13.30 -2.64
C MET A 167 -8.72 -13.48 -3.28
N THR A 168 -9.74 -12.85 -2.69
CA THR A 168 -11.07 -12.83 -3.31
C THR A 168 -10.99 -12.06 -4.63
N PRO A 169 -11.44 -12.64 -5.77
CA PRO A 169 -11.45 -11.94 -7.05
C PRO A 169 -12.23 -10.62 -6.93
N THR A 170 -11.72 -9.57 -7.56
CA THR A 170 -12.28 -8.21 -7.46
C THR A 170 -13.76 -8.19 -7.88
N GLU A 171 -14.16 -8.99 -8.87
CA GLU A 171 -15.56 -9.10 -9.30
C GLU A 171 -16.47 -9.69 -8.23
N VAL A 172 -15.97 -10.63 -7.42
CA VAL A 172 -16.71 -11.22 -6.30
C VAL A 172 -16.79 -10.23 -5.16
N VAL A 173 -15.68 -9.54 -4.85
CA VAL A 173 -15.66 -8.47 -3.84
C VAL A 173 -16.68 -7.39 -4.21
N ASP A 174 -16.63 -6.90 -5.45
CA ASP A 174 -17.50 -5.83 -5.91
C ASP A 174 -18.97 -6.24 -5.91
N LEU A 175 -19.30 -7.47 -6.33
CA LEU A 175 -20.68 -7.98 -6.28
C LEU A 175 -21.21 -8.01 -4.85
N MET A 176 -20.44 -8.59 -3.92
CA MET A 176 -20.84 -8.75 -2.53
C MET A 176 -21.00 -7.42 -1.81
N VAL A 177 -20.10 -6.46 -2.06
CA VAL A 177 -20.20 -5.10 -1.53
C VAL A 177 -21.45 -4.40 -2.09
N ASN A 178 -21.70 -4.49 -3.40
CA ASN A 178 -22.89 -3.89 -4.01
C ASN A 178 -24.19 -4.45 -3.41
N MET A 179 -24.26 -5.77 -3.20
CA MET A 179 -25.40 -6.41 -2.53
C MET A 179 -25.58 -5.87 -1.11
N ALA A 180 -24.51 -5.80 -0.33
CA ALA A 180 -24.55 -5.29 1.04
C ALA A 180 -24.99 -3.82 1.09
N LEU A 181 -24.49 -2.97 0.20
CA LEU A 181 -24.87 -1.55 0.12
C LEU A 181 -26.32 -1.36 -0.30
N HIS A 182 -26.79 -2.15 -1.27
CA HIS A 182 -28.19 -2.13 -1.69
C HIS A 182 -29.14 -2.49 -0.54
N ASP A 183 -28.83 -3.57 0.18
CA ASP A 183 -29.66 -4.01 1.31
C ASP A 183 -29.60 -3.02 2.46
N LEU A 184 -28.42 -2.46 2.75
CA LEU A 184 -28.24 -1.40 3.75
C LEU A 184 -29.12 -0.17 3.45
N ALA A 185 -29.10 0.31 2.20
CA ALA A 185 -29.91 1.46 1.78
C ALA A 185 -31.42 1.19 1.83
N LYS A 186 -31.83 -0.03 1.50
CA LYS A 186 -33.24 -0.44 1.49
C LYS A 186 -33.81 -0.62 2.90
N GLU A 187 -33.05 -1.26 3.79
CA GLU A 187 -33.49 -1.60 5.14
C GLU A 187 -33.27 -0.45 6.14
N ASN A 188 -32.27 0.41 5.89
CA ASN A 188 -31.87 1.48 6.79
C ASN A 188 -31.74 2.82 6.04
N PRO A 189 -32.82 3.38 5.49
CA PRO A 189 -32.77 4.62 4.71
C PRO A 189 -32.33 5.86 5.50
N ASN A 190 -32.37 5.81 6.84
CA ASN A 190 -31.90 6.85 7.75
C ASN A 190 -30.74 6.35 8.61
N LEU A 191 -29.89 5.47 8.07
CA LEU A 191 -28.74 4.94 8.79
C LEU A 191 -27.87 6.09 9.29
N ASN A 192 -27.68 6.16 10.61
CA ASN A 192 -26.74 7.09 11.22
C ASN A 192 -25.33 6.51 11.09
N LEU A 193 -24.47 7.21 10.36
CA LEU A 193 -23.10 6.74 10.13
C LEU A 193 -22.15 6.93 11.32
N ASP A 194 -22.47 7.79 12.29
CA ASP A 194 -21.59 8.10 13.42
C ASP A 194 -21.23 6.88 14.29
N ASN A 195 -21.97 5.78 14.17
CA ASN A 195 -21.68 4.52 14.85
C ASN A 195 -21.67 3.31 13.91
N PHE A 196 -21.67 3.52 12.60
CA PHE A 196 -21.66 2.43 11.63
C PHE A 196 -20.24 1.89 11.46
N ILE A 197 -20.07 0.59 11.76
CA ILE A 197 -18.80 -0.11 11.65
C ILE A 197 -18.97 -1.27 10.67
N VAL A 198 -18.09 -1.31 9.67
CA VAL A 198 -17.94 -2.46 8.78
C VAL A 198 -16.77 -3.29 9.28
N CYS A 199 -16.99 -4.59 9.41
CA CYS A 199 -16.01 -5.52 9.93
C CYS A 199 -15.82 -6.67 8.92
N ASP A 200 -14.56 -7.01 8.65
CA ASP A 200 -14.19 -8.22 7.92
C ASP A 200 -13.21 -9.02 8.78
N PRO A 201 -13.67 -10.04 9.53
CA PRO A 201 -12.83 -10.79 10.46
C PRO A 201 -11.77 -11.65 9.74
N CYS A 202 -11.90 -11.84 8.42
CA CYS A 202 -10.97 -12.59 7.59
C CYS A 202 -10.40 -11.71 6.47
N CYS A 203 -10.07 -10.45 6.79
CA CYS A 203 -9.83 -9.40 5.81
C CYS A 203 -8.69 -9.65 4.83
N GLY A 204 -7.71 -10.51 5.18
CA GLY A 204 -6.52 -10.69 4.36
C GLY A 204 -5.83 -9.34 4.10
N VAL A 205 -5.79 -8.90 2.84
CA VAL A 205 -5.25 -7.57 2.46
C VAL A 205 -6.26 -6.41 2.58
N GLY A 206 -7.49 -6.69 3.01
CA GLY A 206 -8.54 -5.70 3.23
C GLY A 206 -9.42 -5.38 2.01
N SER A 207 -9.46 -6.24 0.98
CA SER A 207 -10.17 -5.97 -0.28
C SER A 207 -11.66 -5.64 -0.09
N PHE A 208 -12.36 -6.30 0.84
CA PHE A 208 -13.76 -5.98 1.14
C PHE A 208 -13.93 -4.61 1.80
N LEU A 209 -13.04 -4.25 2.73
CA LEU A 209 -13.10 -2.97 3.42
C LEU A 209 -12.77 -1.82 2.46
N SER A 210 -11.76 -1.99 1.60
CA SER A 210 -11.40 -0.99 0.59
C SER A 210 -12.52 -0.81 -0.45
N ALA A 211 -13.08 -1.90 -0.98
CA ALA A 211 -14.16 -1.86 -1.95
C ALA A 211 -15.44 -1.29 -1.35
N PHE A 212 -15.81 -1.67 -0.11
CA PHE A 212 -16.93 -1.08 0.61
C PHE A 212 -16.76 0.44 0.70
N TYR A 213 -15.61 0.92 1.15
CA TYR A 213 -15.37 2.35 1.27
C TYR A 213 -15.47 3.07 -0.08
N ARG A 214 -14.82 2.53 -1.12
CA ARG A 214 -14.85 3.10 -2.48
C ARG A 214 -16.28 3.25 -2.99
N GLN A 215 -17.01 2.13 -3.04
CA GLN A 215 -18.37 2.10 -3.58
C GLN A 215 -19.35 2.92 -2.72
N TYR A 216 -19.17 2.91 -1.40
CA TYR A 216 -20.02 3.72 -0.52
C TYR A 216 -19.80 5.22 -0.75
N ARG A 217 -18.54 5.67 -0.91
CA ARG A 217 -18.23 7.07 -1.23
C ARG A 217 -18.74 7.52 -2.60
N GLU A 218 -18.75 6.64 -3.59
CA GLU A 218 -19.29 6.94 -4.92
C GLU A 218 -20.82 7.11 -4.90
N ASN A 219 -21.50 6.39 -3.99
CA ASN A 219 -22.97 6.36 -3.88
C ASN A 219 -23.52 7.24 -2.73
N SER A 220 -22.70 7.89 -1.91
CA SER A 220 -23.12 8.66 -0.72
C SER A 220 -22.18 9.84 -0.42
N ILE A 221 -22.68 10.87 0.28
CA ILE A 221 -21.87 12.03 0.71
C ILE A 221 -21.07 11.64 1.97
N VAL A 222 -19.96 10.91 1.78
CA VAL A 222 -19.06 10.50 2.87
C VAL A 222 -17.69 11.13 2.65
N GLU A 223 -17.29 12.00 3.57
CA GLU A 223 -16.01 12.72 3.47
C GLU A 223 -14.85 12.03 4.22
N ARG A 224 -15.11 11.26 5.30
CA ARG A 224 -14.03 10.68 6.13
C ARG A 224 -14.31 9.26 6.61
N GLN A 225 -13.23 8.48 6.63
CA GLN A 225 -13.13 7.19 7.31
C GLN A 225 -12.17 7.29 8.48
N SER A 226 -12.43 6.48 9.51
CA SER A 226 -11.48 6.22 10.58
C SER A 226 -11.28 4.72 10.70
N LEU A 227 -10.03 4.28 10.62
CA LEU A 227 -9.66 2.90 10.94
C LEU A 227 -9.87 2.71 12.45
N VAL A 228 -10.72 1.76 12.83
CA VAL A 228 -10.96 1.47 14.26
C VAL A 228 -9.98 0.41 14.73
N TYR A 229 -9.81 -0.63 13.91
CA TYR A 229 -8.85 -1.73 14.06
C TYR A 229 -8.49 -2.27 12.66
N TRP A 230 -7.49 -3.15 12.59
CA TRP A 230 -6.99 -3.75 11.35
C TRP A 230 -8.07 -4.39 10.46
N ASP A 231 -9.15 -4.88 11.07
CA ASP A 231 -10.28 -5.58 10.47
C ASP A 231 -11.56 -4.72 10.39
N LYS A 232 -11.51 -3.45 10.79
CA LYS A 232 -12.68 -2.60 11.02
C LYS A 232 -12.51 -1.16 10.54
N ILE A 233 -13.46 -0.71 9.73
CA ILE A 233 -13.60 0.70 9.34
C ILE A 233 -14.86 1.29 9.96
N LYS A 234 -14.72 2.53 10.44
CA LYS A 234 -15.83 3.36 10.87
C LYS A 234 -16.02 4.49 9.87
N LEU A 235 -17.25 4.64 9.39
CA LEU A 235 -17.65 5.73 8.51
C LEU A 235 -18.05 6.92 9.38
N ARG A 236 -17.86 8.15 8.88
CA ARG A 236 -18.32 9.36 9.55
C ARG A 236 -19.00 10.28 8.56
N GLU A 237 -20.14 10.84 8.96
CA GLU A 237 -20.84 11.89 8.23
C GLU A 237 -20.11 13.24 8.35
N TRP A 238 -20.41 14.14 7.42
CA TRP A 238 -19.93 15.52 7.49
C TRP A 238 -20.69 16.28 8.57
N CYS A 239 -19.98 16.72 9.62
CA CYS A 239 -20.50 17.77 10.50
C CYS A 239 -20.18 19.12 9.86
N ALA A 240 -21.21 19.80 9.36
CA ALA A 240 -21.14 21.18 8.88
C ALA A 240 -20.74 22.16 10.01
#